data_AF-G5BQZ5-F1
#
_entry.id   AF-G5BQZ5-F1
#
_cell.length_a   1.000
_cell.length_b   1.000
_cell.length_c   1.000
_cell.angle_alpha   90.00
_cell.angle_beta   90.00
_cell.angle_gamma   90.00
#
_symmetry.space_group_name_H-M   'P 1'
#
loop_
_entity.id
_entity.type
_entity.pdbx_description
1 polymer ?
#
loop_
_entity_poly.entity_id
_entity_poly.type
_entity_poly.pdbx_seq_one_letter_code
_entity_poly.pdbx_strand_id
1 'polypeptide(L)'
;MVAANHWDQASKPNAALLLLKHLVGSGVISQEMLNISKKTAPCFVNFSRLQQTTNIQAEIYQKSLEIELLELEKETADTVHPSYLAEKCHTLQSMNSHLEAVLKKKRSFRQRLLKPMWQENLPMEVVYHRYIVHLL
;
A
#
# COMPACT_ATOMS: atom_id res chain seq x y z
N MET A 1 -23.12 -46.19 -30.08
CA MET A 1 -23.32 -45.32 -31.26
C MET A 1 -22.26 -44.23 -31.21
N VAL A 2 -21.19 -44.38 -31.99
CA VAL A 2 -20.15 -43.35 -32.12
C VAL A 2 -20.66 -42.35 -33.15
N ALA A 3 -20.91 -41.11 -32.73
CA ALA A 3 -21.31 -40.03 -33.62
C ALA A 3 -20.16 -39.78 -34.61
N ALA A 4 -20.44 -39.90 -35.90
CA ALA A 4 -19.47 -39.63 -36.94
C ALA A 4 -19.02 -38.17 -36.86
N ASN A 5 -17.71 -37.95 -36.70
CA ASN A 5 -17.11 -36.62 -36.74
C ASN A 5 -17.31 -36.03 -38.15
N HIS A 6 -18.15 -34.99 -38.26
CA HIS A 6 -18.39 -34.28 -39.53
C HIS A 6 -17.13 -33.64 -40.15
N TRP A 7 -16.06 -33.49 -39.36
CA TRP A 7 -14.79 -32.90 -39.78
C TRP A 7 -13.80 -33.91 -40.37
N ASP A 8 -14.08 -35.21 -40.29
CA ASP A 8 -13.21 -36.26 -40.81
C ASP A 8 -13.62 -36.69 -42.23
N GLN A 9 -13.97 -35.71 -43.08
CA GLN A 9 -14.17 -35.94 -44.52
C GLN A 9 -12.82 -35.93 -45.24
N ALA A 10 -11.99 -36.93 -44.95
CA ALA A 10 -11.07 -37.41 -45.97
C ALA A 10 -11.90 -38.12 -47.06
N SER A 11 -11.74 -37.70 -48.31
CA SER A 11 -12.25 -38.38 -49.53
C SER A 11 -13.63 -37.97 -50.09
N LYS A 12 -13.72 -36.72 -50.57
CA LYS A 12 -14.33 -36.37 -51.88
C LYS A 12 -13.88 -34.96 -52.27
N PRO A 13 -13.63 -34.66 -53.56
CA PRO A 13 -13.30 -33.30 -53.95
C PRO A 13 -14.53 -32.43 -53.70
N ASN A 14 -14.47 -31.58 -52.67
CA ASN A 14 -15.45 -30.53 -52.43
C ASN A 14 -15.55 -29.67 -53.71
N ALA A 15 -16.77 -29.36 -54.17
CA ALA A 15 -17.02 -28.52 -55.35
C ALA A 15 -16.22 -27.20 -55.30
N ALA A 16 -16.03 -26.63 -54.11
CA ALA A 16 -15.19 -25.45 -53.91
C ALA A 16 -13.72 -25.69 -54.28
N LEU A 17 -13.16 -26.87 -53.98
CA LEU A 17 -11.78 -27.23 -54.34
C LEU A 17 -11.62 -27.36 -55.86
N LEU A 18 -12.62 -27.92 -56.54
CA LEU A 18 -12.62 -28.07 -58.00
C LEU A 18 -12.71 -26.71 -58.70
N LEU A 19 -13.59 -25.82 -58.21
CA LEU A 19 -13.69 -24.45 -58.72
C LEU A 19 -12.40 -23.66 -58.52
N LEU A 20 -11.79 -23.76 -57.33
CA LEU A 20 -10.51 -23.11 -57.04
C LEU A 20 -9.39 -23.64 -57.94
N LYS A 21 -9.32 -24.96 -58.18
CA LYS A 21 -8.35 -25.54 -59.12
C LYS A 21 -8.57 -25.06 -60.55
N HIS A 22 -9.82 -24.95 -61.00
CA HIS A 22 -10.14 -24.44 -62.33
C HIS A 22 -9.73 -22.97 -62.47
N LEU A 23 -10.02 -22.13 -61.47
CA LEU A 23 -9.66 -20.70 -61.48
C LEU A 23 -8.14 -20.45 -61.45
N VAL A 24 -7.39 -21.34 -60.79
CA VAL A 24 -5.92 -21.33 -60.83
C VAL A 24 -5.41 -21.79 -62.20
N GLY A 25 -5.99 -22.85 -62.76
CA GLY A 25 -5.63 -23.36 -64.09
C GLY A 25 -5.97 -22.39 -65.23
N SER A 26 -7.03 -21.58 -65.08
CA SER A 26 -7.42 -20.54 -66.04
C SER A 26 -6.65 -19.22 -65.87
N GLY A 27 -5.71 -19.14 -64.92
CA GLY A 27 -4.90 -17.94 -64.67
C GLY A 27 -5.66 -16.76 -64.05
N VAL A 28 -6.93 -16.94 -63.70
CA VAL A 28 -7.78 -15.90 -63.09
C VAL A 28 -7.35 -15.63 -61.65
N ILE A 29 -6.82 -16.66 -60.96
CA ILE A 29 -6.28 -16.55 -59.61
C ILE A 29 -4.88 -17.16 -59.58
N SER A 30 -3.88 -16.43 -59.07
CA SER A 30 -2.54 -16.99 -58.84
C SER A 30 -2.47 -17.80 -57.55
N GLN A 31 -1.63 -18.85 -57.52
CA GLN A 31 -1.33 -19.60 -56.30
C GLN A 31 -0.77 -18.70 -55.19
N GLU A 32 -0.08 -17.61 -55.55
CA GLU A 32 0.39 -16.60 -54.59
C GLU A 32 -0.78 -15.89 -53.90
N MET A 33 -1.85 -15.55 -54.62
CA MET A 33 -3.04 -14.93 -54.04
C MET A 33 -3.74 -15.85 -53.03
N LEU A 34 -3.78 -17.16 -53.29
CA LEU A 34 -4.29 -18.14 -52.32
C LEU A 34 -3.36 -18.31 -51.10
N ASN A 35 -2.05 -18.21 -51.30
CA ASN A 35 -1.07 -18.35 -50.23
C ASN A 35 -1.00 -17.13 -49.30
N ILE A 36 -1.42 -15.93 -49.75
CA ILE A 36 -1.52 -14.73 -48.89
C ILE A 36 -2.51 -14.97 -47.73
N SER A 37 -3.64 -15.64 -48.00
CA SER A 37 -4.63 -15.98 -46.97
C SER A 37 -4.08 -16.91 -45.87
N LYS A 38 -3.08 -17.73 -46.18
CA LYS A 38 -2.44 -18.64 -45.21
C LYS A 38 -1.38 -17.97 -44.33
N LYS A 39 -0.89 -16.77 -44.68
CA LYS A 39 0.20 -16.11 -43.94
C LYS A 39 -0.21 -15.56 -42.58
N THR A 40 -1.49 -15.57 -42.24
CA THR A 40 -2.00 -15.14 -40.94
C THR A 40 -1.83 -16.25 -39.91
N ALA A 41 -1.22 -15.95 -38.76
CA ALA A 41 -1.13 -16.90 -37.65
C ALA A 41 -2.52 -17.49 -37.35
N PRO A 42 -2.63 -18.80 -37.01
CA PRO A 42 -3.91 -19.43 -36.72
C PRO A 42 -4.72 -18.61 -35.72
N CYS A 43 -6.05 -18.51 -35.91
CA CYS A 43 -6.93 -17.67 -35.10
C CYS A 43 -6.73 -17.87 -33.58
N PHE A 44 -6.48 -19.10 -33.15
CA PHE A 44 -6.23 -19.46 -31.75
C PHE A 44 -4.94 -18.84 -31.18
N VAL A 45 -3.88 -18.73 -31.97
CA VAL A 45 -2.62 -18.09 -31.55
C VAL A 45 -2.83 -16.59 -31.35
N ASN A 46 -3.60 -15.94 -32.24
CA ASN A 46 -3.94 -14.53 -32.08
C ASN A 46 -4.81 -14.29 -30.85
N PHE A 47 -5.76 -15.19 -30.57
CA PHE A 47 -6.61 -15.10 -29.38
C PHE A 47 -5.80 -15.24 -28.08
N SER A 48 -4.90 -16.22 -28.03
CA SER A 48 -4.00 -16.40 -26.88
C SER A 48 -3.12 -15.17 -26.64
N ARG A 49 -2.56 -14.59 -27.72
CA ARG A 49 -1.78 -13.36 -27.64
C ARG A 49 -2.62 -12.17 -27.16
N LEU A 50 -3.83 -12.01 -27.69
CA LEU A 50 -4.75 -10.95 -27.26
C LEU A 50 -5.05 -11.07 -25.75
N GLN A 51 -5.39 -12.28 -25.29
CA GLN A 51 -5.65 -12.55 -23.87
C GLN A 51 -4.45 -12.19 -22.98
N GLN A 52 -3.24 -12.58 -23.39
CA GLN A 52 -2.02 -12.23 -22.65
C GLN A 52 -1.80 -10.72 -22.59
N THR A 53 -1.98 -10.00 -23.71
CA THR A 53 -1.87 -8.54 -23.74
C THR A 53 -2.89 -7.89 -22.81
N THR A 54 -4.15 -8.37 -22.82
CA THR A 54 -5.20 -7.83 -21.94
C THR A 54 -4.88 -8.08 -20.47
N ASN A 55 -4.37 -9.27 -20.13
CA ASN A 55 -3.97 -9.59 -18.76
C ASN A 55 -2.82 -8.69 -18.28
N ILE A 56 -1.78 -8.53 -19.09
CA ILE A 56 -0.64 -7.65 -18.77
C ILE A 56 -1.12 -6.20 -18.62
N GLN A 57 -2.02 -5.73 -19.48
CA GLN A 57 -2.57 -4.39 -19.38
C GLN A 57 -3.34 -4.17 -18.08
N ALA A 58 -4.11 -5.17 -17.64
CA ALA A 58 -4.82 -5.11 -16.36
C ALA A 58 -3.85 -5.06 -15.16
N GLU A 59 -2.76 -5.84 -15.22
CA GLU A 59 -1.73 -5.82 -14.18
C GLU A 59 -0.99 -4.48 -14.12
N ILE A 60 -0.64 -3.90 -15.26
CA ILE A 60 -0.05 -2.55 -15.35
C ILE A 60 -1.00 -1.52 -14.72
N TYR A 61 -2.29 -1.58 -15.05
CA TYR A 61 -3.27 -0.65 -14.50
C TYR A 61 -3.40 -0.79 -12.98
N GLN A 62 -3.47 -2.02 -12.47
CA GLN A 62 -3.50 -2.28 -11.04
C GLN A 62 -2.24 -1.73 -10.34
N LYS A 63 -1.05 -1.95 -10.90
CA LYS A 63 0.20 -1.45 -10.34
C LYS A 63 0.28 0.07 -10.38
N SER A 64 -0.24 0.70 -11.43
CA SER A 64 -0.32 2.16 -11.52
C SER A 64 -1.18 2.75 -10.41
N LEU A 65 -2.34 2.13 -10.11
CA LEU A 65 -3.21 2.57 -9.02
C LEU A 65 -2.55 2.38 -7.64
N GLU A 66 -1.82 1.28 -7.44
CA GLU A 66 -1.08 1.03 -6.20
C GLU A 66 0.00 2.10 -5.96
N ILE A 67 0.69 2.53 -7.02
CA ILE A 67 1.68 3.62 -6.95
C ILE A 67 1.01 4.94 -6.60
N GLU A 68 -0.10 5.29 -7.27
CA GLU A 68 -0.83 6.55 -7.02
C GLU A 68 -1.34 6.63 -5.58
N LEU A 69 -1.81 5.51 -5.03
CA LEU A 69 -2.20 5.42 -3.63
C LEU A 69 -1.02 5.68 -2.68
N LEU A 70 0.13 5.05 -2.93
CA LEU A 70 1.33 5.25 -2.11
C LEU A 70 1.88 6.68 -2.20
N GLU A 71 1.80 7.31 -3.37
CA GLU A 71 2.17 8.72 -3.55
C GLU A 71 1.26 9.63 -2.73
N LEU A 72 -0.06 9.40 -2.78
CA LEU A 72 -1.03 10.16 -1.98
C LEU A 72 -0.80 9.98 -0.47
N GLU A 73 -0.53 8.75 -0.03
CA GLU A 73 -0.18 8.46 1.36
C GLU A 73 1.09 9.20 1.80
N LYS A 74 2.13 9.20 0.95
CA LYS A 74 3.37 9.94 1.20
C LYS A 74 3.13 11.43 1.31
N GLU A 75 2.37 12.03 0.38
CA GLU A 75 2.02 13.45 0.43
C GLU A 75 1.20 13.82 1.68
N THR A 76 0.33 12.91 2.11
CA THR A 76 -0.53 13.12 3.28
C THR A 76 0.21 12.85 4.60
N ALA A 77 1.23 11.99 4.60
CA ALA A 77 2.00 11.62 5.79
C ALA A 77 2.63 12.84 6.48
N ASP A 78 3.11 13.81 5.70
CA ASP A 78 3.67 15.07 6.21
C ASP A 78 2.65 15.95 6.93
N THR A 79 1.35 15.75 6.73
CA THR A 79 0.28 16.52 7.41
C THR A 79 -0.27 15.80 8.64
N VAL A 80 -0.33 14.47 8.58
CA VAL A 80 -0.85 13.62 9.66
C VAL A 80 0.20 13.45 10.77
N HIS A 81 1.49 13.40 10.41
CA HIS A 81 2.55 13.15 11.39
C HIS A 81 2.79 14.34 12.34
N PRO A 82 2.85 15.62 11.89
CA PRO A 82 3.01 16.76 12.78
C PRO A 82 1.80 16.98 13.68
N SER A 83 0.58 16.76 13.20
CA SER A 83 -0.63 16.89 14.03
C SER A 83 -0.68 15.82 15.14
N TYR A 84 -0.39 14.57 14.80
CA TYR A 84 -0.27 13.49 15.78
C TYR A 84 0.88 13.70 16.78
N LEU A 85 2.04 14.19 16.31
CA LEU A 85 3.15 14.56 17.19
C LEU A 85 2.80 15.74 18.09
N ALA A 86 2.11 16.76 17.57
CA ALA A 86 1.68 17.91 18.35
C ALA A 86 0.75 17.50 19.48
N GLU A 87 -0.22 16.60 19.22
CA GLU A 87 -1.09 16.04 20.25
C GLU A 87 -0.29 15.35 21.36
N LYS A 88 0.65 14.46 20.99
CA LYS A 88 1.52 13.80 21.97
C LYS A 88 2.37 14.79 22.77
N CYS A 89 2.95 15.79 22.12
CA CYS A 89 3.71 16.85 22.77
C CYS A 89 2.84 17.63 23.75
N HIS A 90 1.60 17.96 23.38
CA HIS A 90 0.65 18.61 24.29
C HIS A 90 0.32 17.75 25.51
N THR A 91 0.10 16.44 25.34
CA THR A 91 -0.10 15.53 26.47
C THR A 91 1.09 15.52 27.41
N LEU A 92 2.32 15.37 26.88
CA LEU A 92 3.54 15.38 27.67
C LEU A 92 3.75 16.71 28.41
N GLN A 93 3.47 17.83 27.74
CA GLN A 93 3.62 19.15 28.34
C GLN A 93 2.58 19.39 29.45
N SER A 94 1.36 18.89 29.29
CA SER A 94 0.35 18.88 30.34
C SER A 94 0.82 18.06 31.55
N MET A 95 1.31 16.84 31.34
CA MET A 95 1.84 15.98 32.41
C MET A 95 3.00 16.64 33.15
N ASN A 96 3.96 17.24 32.43
CA ASN A 96 5.07 17.98 33.04
C ASN A 96 4.58 19.16 33.88
N SER A 97 3.60 19.92 33.38
CA SER A 97 2.99 21.03 34.12
C SER A 97 2.34 20.56 35.43
N HIS A 98 1.65 19.42 35.39
CA HIS A 98 1.09 18.79 36.58
C HIS A 98 2.17 18.33 37.57
N LEU A 99 3.24 17.69 37.09
CA LEU A 99 4.36 17.27 37.94
C LEU A 99 5.06 18.46 38.60
N GLU A 100 5.30 19.54 37.85
CA GLU A 100 5.83 20.78 38.42
C GLU A 100 4.94 21.35 39.52
N ALA A 101 3.62 21.36 39.31
CA ALA A 101 2.67 21.83 40.30
C ALA A 101 2.71 20.97 41.58
N VAL A 102 2.82 19.64 41.44
CA VAL A 102 2.97 18.71 42.57
C VAL A 102 4.27 18.98 43.32
N LEU A 103 5.39 19.16 42.61
CA LEU A 103 6.69 19.44 43.22
C LEU A 103 6.70 20.80 43.95
N LYS A 104 6.08 21.83 43.36
CA LYS A 104 5.90 23.15 44.01
C LYS A 104 5.09 23.02 45.29
N LYS A 105 3.99 22.26 45.28
CA LYS A 105 3.19 21.97 46.48
C LYS A 105 3.96 21.16 47.52
N LYS A 106 4.72 20.15 47.11
CA LYS A 106 5.58 19.36 48.02
C LYS A 106 6.63 20.25 48.69
N ARG A 107 7.23 21.19 47.95
CA ARG A 107 8.18 22.17 48.49
C ARG A 107 7.51 23.13 49.47
N SER A 108 6.36 23.70 49.12
CA SER A 108 5.65 24.63 50.01
C SER A 108 5.14 23.94 51.28
N PHE A 109 4.70 22.68 51.18
CA PHE A 109 4.29 21.88 52.33
C PHE A 109 5.47 21.60 53.27
N ARG A 110 6.63 21.19 52.75
CA ARG A 110 7.85 21.04 53.56
C ARG A 110 8.23 22.35 54.26
N GLN A 111 8.23 23.47 53.54
CA GLN A 111 8.50 24.78 54.14
C GLN A 111 7.50 25.12 55.26
N ARG A 112 6.21 24.84 55.06
CA ARG A 112 5.16 25.08 56.07
C ARG A 112 5.29 24.18 57.28
N LEU A 113 5.69 22.92 57.12
CA LEU A 113 5.97 22.00 58.22
C LEU A 113 7.23 22.36 59.00
N LEU A 114 8.23 22.95 58.34
CA LEU A 114 9.42 23.46 59.00
C LEU A 114 9.13 24.75 59.78
N LYS A 115 8.16 25.57 59.33
CA LYS A 115 7.84 26.88 59.92
C LYS A 115 7.24 26.91 61.35
N PRO A 116 6.58 25.88 61.94
CA PRO A 116 6.02 25.98 63.30
C PRO A 116 7.10 25.74 64.38
N MET A 117 8.18 25.03 64.07
CA MET A 117 9.19 24.63 65.07
C MET A 117 10.07 25.79 65.55
N TRP A 118 10.11 26.91 64.82
CA TRP A 118 11.03 28.02 65.08
C TRP A 118 10.36 29.24 65.73
N GLN A 119 9.02 29.24 65.84
CA GLN A 119 8.28 30.36 66.43
C GLN A 119 7.85 30.07 67.88
N GLU A 120 7.72 28.79 68.26
CA GLU A 120 7.73 28.32 69.64
C GLU A 120 9.18 27.95 70.01
N ASN A 121 9.95 28.95 70.43
CA ASN A 121 11.37 28.81 70.76
C ASN A 121 11.63 27.71 71.81
N LEU A 122 11.98 26.49 71.39
CA LEU A 122 12.92 25.67 72.13
C LEU A 122 14.26 25.66 71.38
N PRO A 123 15.37 26.02 72.05
CA PRO A 123 16.69 25.97 71.42
C PRO A 123 16.98 24.52 71.00
N MET A 124 17.06 24.31 69.68
CA MET A 124 17.38 23.01 69.12
C MET A 124 18.88 22.76 69.25
N GLU A 125 19.23 21.62 69.84
CA GLU A 125 20.62 21.20 69.98
C GLU A 125 21.31 21.09 68.61
N VAL A 126 22.55 21.61 68.54
CA VAL A 126 23.36 21.66 67.31
C VAL A 126 23.54 20.27 66.67
N VAL A 127 23.51 19.21 67.48
CA VAL A 127 23.60 17.80 67.05
C VAL A 127 22.49 17.42 66.07
N TYR A 128 21.30 18.03 66.19
CA TYR A 128 20.15 17.72 65.35
C TYR A 128 20.09 18.52 64.04
N HIS A 129 20.93 19.55 63.88
CA HIS A 129 20.94 20.38 62.66
C HIS A 129 21.28 19.57 61.38
N ARG A 130 22.14 18.55 61.48
CA ARG A 130 22.54 17.71 60.34
C ARG A 130 21.35 16.99 59.69
N TYR A 131 20.33 16.65 60.48
CA TYR A 131 19.14 15.95 60.00
C TYR A 131 18.13 16.90 59.34
N ILE A 132 18.15 18.19 59.68
CA ILE A 132 17.28 19.20 59.08
C ILE A 132 17.74 19.61 57.68
N VAL A 133 19.04 19.62 57.42
CA VAL A 133 19.59 19.96 56.09
C VAL A 133 19.05 19.03 54.98
N HIS A 134 18.70 17.79 55.32
CA HIS A 134 18.12 16.82 54.37
C HIS A 134 16.61 17.00 54.16
N LEU A 135 15.94 17.83 54.96
CA LEU A 135 14.49 18.10 54.89
C LEU A 135 14.13 19.36 54.09
N LEU A 136 15.12 20.24 53.80
CA LEU A 136 14.99 21.44 52.97
C LEU A 136 14.95 21.13 51.46
#